data_AF-A0A401JFQ2-F1
#
_entry.id   AF-A0A401JFQ2-F1
#
_cell.length_a   1.000
_cell.length_b   1.000
_cell.length_c   1.000
_cell.angle_alpha   90.00
_cell.angle_beta   90.00
_cell.angle_gamma   90.00
#
_symmetry.space_group_name_H-M   'P 1'
#
loop_
_entity.id
_entity.type
_entity.pdbx_description
1 polymer ?
#
loop_
_entity_poly.entity_id
_entity_poly.type
_entity_poly.pdbx_seq_one_letter_code
_entity_poly.pdbx_strand_id
1 'polypeptide(L)'
;MNMTPKTAGNNGQKATSKQPELSLLLAHQVDIECLGNTIINLEDLIATKQREVREAAAAVPSIEHLSRTREDLLAAVAVGQATHGEVQAFDTKSEAEKKAHQEALATAKRIANEASQAVAGLQRKLAEAQGKLHALHSRDTSLLRAVVMNQAETTCREYVKAALAVKAAYLRLTALDGLLKSKGLKPAGIISGGVPINLPVFQLPACEGQFNPNWPDSIFSDSLAYVSGATNQAADDLLEELRASGVTLI
;
A
#
# COMPACT_ATOMS: atom_id res chain seq x y z
N MET A 1 8.09 9.36 -59.08
CA MET A 1 7.12 9.07 -58.01
C MET A 1 7.76 9.45 -56.69
N ASN A 2 7.35 10.59 -56.13
CA ASN A 2 7.88 11.14 -54.88
C ASN A 2 7.31 10.36 -53.69
N MET A 3 8.16 9.68 -52.93
CA MET A 3 7.83 9.18 -51.60
C MET A 3 8.63 9.94 -50.57
N THR A 4 7.98 10.92 -49.95
CA THR A 4 8.43 11.55 -48.71
C THR A 4 8.07 10.64 -47.52
N PRO A 5 8.98 10.40 -46.57
CA PRO A 5 8.66 9.71 -45.34
C PRO A 5 7.88 10.64 -44.41
N LYS A 6 6.71 10.14 -43.98
CA LYS A 6 5.81 10.76 -43.01
C LYS A 6 6.46 10.67 -41.63
N THR A 7 6.93 11.80 -41.11
CA THR A 7 7.40 11.94 -39.73
C THR A 7 6.28 11.58 -38.76
N ALA A 8 6.49 10.49 -38.00
CA ALA A 8 5.66 10.13 -36.87
C ALA A 8 5.81 11.20 -35.78
N GLY A 9 4.69 11.82 -35.43
CA GLY A 9 4.61 12.77 -34.32
C GLY A 9 4.98 12.09 -33.02
N ASN A 10 6.10 12.52 -32.45
CA ASN A 10 6.54 12.21 -31.11
C ASN A 10 5.61 12.91 -30.10
N ASN A 11 4.46 12.33 -29.81
CA ASN A 11 3.59 12.70 -28.68
C ASN A 11 4.01 11.95 -27.42
N GLY A 12 5.32 11.95 -27.14
CA GLY A 12 5.89 11.45 -25.91
C GLY A 12 6.04 12.59 -24.90
N GLN A 13 5.48 12.37 -23.70
CA GLN A 13 5.88 13.00 -22.44
C GLN A 13 5.38 14.43 -22.15
N LYS A 14 4.14 14.53 -21.64
CA LYS A 14 3.74 15.59 -20.71
C LYS A 14 2.52 15.18 -19.87
N ALA A 15 2.67 14.12 -19.05
CA ALA A 15 1.58 13.67 -18.16
C ALA A 15 2.02 12.97 -16.86
N THR A 16 3.23 13.22 -16.34
CA THR A 16 3.69 12.59 -15.08
C THR A 16 3.90 13.56 -13.91
N SER A 17 3.49 14.83 -14.02
CA SER A 17 3.75 15.81 -12.95
C SER A 17 2.64 15.95 -11.91
N LYS A 18 1.57 15.14 -11.95
CA LYS A 18 0.34 15.51 -11.21
C LYS A 18 0.16 14.94 -9.80
N GLN A 19 0.81 13.86 -9.39
CA GLN A 19 0.62 13.31 -8.03
C GLN A 19 1.89 12.64 -7.48
N PRO A 20 2.90 13.42 -7.04
CA PRO A 20 4.11 12.85 -6.44
C PRO A 20 3.81 11.95 -5.24
N GLU A 21 2.75 12.24 -4.48
CA GLU A 21 2.30 11.45 -3.34
C GLU A 21 1.79 10.07 -3.75
N LEU A 22 1.08 9.97 -4.89
CA LEU A 22 0.61 8.69 -5.41
C LEU A 22 1.78 7.82 -5.87
N SER A 23 2.75 8.42 -6.57
CA SER A 23 3.96 7.71 -6.97
C SER A 23 4.76 7.19 -5.77
N LEU A 24 4.85 7.97 -4.69
CA LEU A 24 5.48 7.54 -3.44
C LEU A 24 4.73 6.38 -2.77
N LEU A 25 3.39 6.42 -2.73
CA LEU A 25 2.59 5.33 -2.18
C LEU A 25 2.76 4.03 -2.99
N LEU A 26 2.77 4.13 -4.32
CA LEU A 26 3.00 2.97 -5.19
C LEU A 26 4.40 2.38 -5.02
N ALA A 27 5.43 3.21 -4.95
CA ALA A 27 6.80 2.74 -4.68
C ALA A 27 6.89 2.03 -3.32
N HIS A 28 6.25 2.59 -2.29
CA HIS A 28 6.17 1.97 -0.97
C HIS A 28 5.44 0.63 -0.96
N GLN A 29 4.37 0.48 -1.75
CA GLN A 29 3.68 -0.81 -1.92
C GLN A 29 4.57 -1.87 -2.60
N VAL A 30 5.35 -1.46 -3.61
CA VAL A 30 6.33 -2.34 -4.27
C VAL A 30 7.41 -2.78 -3.27
N ASP A 31 7.89 -1.89 -2.41
CA ASP A 31 8.88 -2.23 -1.38
C ASP A 31 8.33 -3.26 -0.37
N ILE A 32 7.07 -3.12 0.04
CA ILE A 32 6.37 -4.09 0.90
C ILE A 32 6.29 -5.45 0.21
N GLU A 33 5.86 -5.49 -1.05
CA GLU A 33 5.74 -6.74 -1.82
C GLU A 33 7.11 -7.41 -1.99
N CYS A 34 8.15 -6.65 -2.33
CA CYS A 34 9.51 -7.14 -2.48
C CYS A 34 10.05 -7.75 -1.17
N LEU A 35 9.81 -7.10 -0.03
CA LEU A 35 10.19 -7.64 1.28
C LEU A 35 9.37 -8.87 1.65
N GLY A 36 8.07 -8.90 1.34
CA GLY A 36 7.23 -10.07 1.53
C GLY A 36 7.75 -11.29 0.77
N ASN A 37 8.08 -11.12 -0.51
CA ASN A 37 8.69 -12.16 -1.33
C ASN A 37 10.07 -12.61 -0.78
N THR A 38 10.85 -11.66 -0.26
CA THR A 38 12.15 -11.97 0.37
C THR A 38 11.98 -12.83 1.62
N ILE A 39 10.97 -12.54 2.46
CA ILE A 39 10.65 -13.32 3.66
C ILE A 39 10.27 -14.75 3.30
N ILE A 40 9.36 -14.93 2.33
CA ILE A 40 8.94 -16.26 1.84
C ILE A 40 10.15 -17.06 1.36
N ASN A 41 11.02 -16.45 0.53
CA ASN A 41 12.22 -17.11 0.03
C ASN A 41 13.18 -17.53 1.17
N LEU A 42 13.33 -16.70 2.20
CA LEU A 42 14.17 -17.03 3.36
C LEU A 42 13.60 -18.19 4.17
N GLU A 43 12.29 -18.25 4.37
CA GLU A 43 11.60 -19.34 5.05
C GLU A 43 11.77 -20.67 4.29
N ASP A 44 11.63 -20.65 2.97
CA ASP A 44 11.84 -21.83 2.12
C ASP A 44 13.29 -22.33 2.17
N LEU A 45 14.27 -21.42 2.15
CA LEU A 45 15.69 -21.76 2.28
C LEU A 45 15.99 -22.37 3.66
N ILE A 46 15.38 -21.84 4.73
CA ILE A 46 15.51 -22.40 6.09
C ILE A 46 14.94 -23.83 6.11
N ALA A 47 13.73 -24.02 5.59
CA ALA A 47 13.07 -25.34 5.54
C ALA A 47 13.90 -26.36 4.74
N THR A 48 14.51 -25.91 3.63
CA THR A 48 15.42 -26.72 2.80
C THR A 48 16.65 -27.15 3.59
N LYS A 49 17.33 -26.22 4.28
CA LYS A 49 18.51 -26.54 5.09
C LYS A 49 18.19 -27.45 6.28
N GLN A 50 17.04 -27.28 6.91
CA GLN A 50 16.59 -28.19 7.96
C GLN A 50 16.27 -29.60 7.41
N ARG A 51 15.82 -29.71 6.15
CA ARG A 51 15.65 -30.99 5.49
C ARG A 51 16.99 -31.67 5.22
N GLU A 52 17.98 -30.94 4.72
CA GLU A 52 19.35 -31.46 4.52
C GLU A 52 19.93 -32.07 5.81
N VAL A 53 19.72 -31.42 6.97
CA VAL A 53 20.15 -31.97 8.28
C VAL A 53 19.48 -33.31 8.57
N ARG A 54 18.16 -33.42 8.35
CA ARG A 54 17.40 -34.65 8.59
C ARG A 54 17.80 -35.77 7.65
N GLU A 55 17.99 -35.45 6.37
CA GLU A 55 18.43 -36.42 5.35
C GLU A 55 19.85 -36.91 5.64
N ALA A 56 20.76 -36.02 6.01
CA ALA A 56 22.13 -36.40 6.40
C ALA A 56 22.14 -37.32 7.64
N ALA A 57 21.29 -37.05 8.64
CA ALA A 57 21.15 -37.92 9.80
C ALA A 57 20.55 -39.30 9.45
N ALA A 58 19.55 -39.33 8.57
CA ALA A 58 18.91 -40.57 8.11
C ALA A 58 19.83 -41.44 7.23
N ALA A 59 20.84 -40.84 6.59
CA ALA A 59 21.81 -41.56 5.77
C ALA A 59 22.86 -42.34 6.58
N VAL A 60 22.91 -42.17 7.92
CA VAL A 60 23.84 -42.92 8.77
C VAL A 60 23.30 -44.34 9.01
N PRO A 61 23.97 -45.40 8.54
CA PRO A 61 23.50 -46.77 8.72
C PRO A 61 23.51 -47.17 10.21
N SER A 62 22.50 -47.93 10.66
CA SER A 62 22.46 -48.44 12.03
C SER A 62 23.35 -49.68 12.19
N ILE A 63 24.27 -49.62 13.14
CA ILE A 63 25.18 -50.73 13.50
C ILE A 63 24.78 -51.45 14.80
N GLU A 64 23.59 -51.16 15.36
CA GLU A 64 23.14 -51.79 16.61
C GLU A 64 23.09 -53.32 16.52
N HIS A 65 22.75 -53.84 15.33
CA HIS A 65 22.72 -55.26 15.08
C HIS A 65 24.11 -55.91 15.26
N LEU A 66 25.20 -55.21 14.94
CA LEU A 66 26.55 -55.73 15.15
C LEU A 66 26.87 -55.91 16.64
N SER A 67 26.42 -54.99 17.51
CA SER A 67 26.58 -55.15 18.97
C SER A 67 25.82 -56.35 19.47
N ARG A 68 24.54 -56.49 19.07
CA ARG A 68 23.69 -57.62 19.47
C ARG A 68 24.26 -58.96 19.02
N THR A 69 24.64 -59.08 17.75
CA THR A 69 25.24 -60.32 17.24
C THR A 69 26.55 -60.67 17.95
N ARG A 70 27.34 -59.67 18.33
CA ARG A 70 28.56 -59.90 19.12
C ARG A 70 28.26 -60.38 20.54
N GLU A 71 27.27 -59.77 21.21
CA GLU A 71 26.79 -60.17 22.53
C GLU A 71 26.28 -61.61 22.51
N ASP A 72 25.49 -61.97 21.50
CA ASP A 72 24.96 -63.32 21.29
C ASP A 72 26.09 -64.35 21.07
N LEU A 73 27.10 -64.00 20.25
CA LEU A 73 28.27 -64.86 20.02
C LEU A 73 29.08 -65.08 21.31
N LEU A 74 29.27 -64.04 22.13
CA LEU A 74 29.96 -64.17 23.41
C LEU A 74 29.19 -65.05 24.40
N ALA A 75 27.86 -64.91 24.44
CA ALA A 75 27.01 -65.80 25.22
C ALA A 75 27.11 -67.26 24.73
N ALA A 76 27.11 -67.48 23.40
CA ALA A 76 27.28 -68.81 22.80
C ALA A 76 28.64 -69.44 23.14
N VAL A 77 29.73 -68.66 23.18
CA VAL A 77 31.05 -69.12 23.65
C VAL A 77 30.99 -69.55 25.12
N ALA A 78 30.32 -68.76 25.97
CA ALA A 78 30.20 -69.07 27.41
C ALA A 78 29.46 -70.39 27.69
N VAL A 79 28.49 -70.76 26.84
CA VAL A 79 27.77 -72.05 26.93
C VAL A 79 28.39 -73.18 26.10
N GLY A 80 29.56 -72.94 25.48
CA GLY A 80 30.30 -73.93 24.69
C GLY A 80 29.68 -74.26 23.32
N GLN A 81 28.77 -73.42 22.82
CA GLN A 81 28.10 -73.58 21.53
C GLN A 81 28.84 -72.87 20.38
N ALA A 82 29.80 -71.99 20.69
CA ALA A 82 30.65 -71.31 19.73
C ALA A 82 32.10 -71.25 20.23
N THR A 83 33.02 -70.89 19.34
CA THR A 83 34.46 -70.78 19.62
C THR A 83 34.91 -69.32 19.63
N HIS A 84 36.00 -69.02 20.34
CA HIS A 84 36.64 -67.69 20.26
C HIS A 84 37.07 -67.32 18.83
N GLY A 85 37.38 -68.30 17.98
CA GLY A 85 37.72 -68.06 16.58
C GLY A 85 36.55 -67.48 15.77
N GLU A 86 35.31 -67.89 16.06
CA GLU A 86 34.10 -67.34 15.41
C GLU A 86 33.84 -65.90 15.81
N VAL A 87 34.08 -65.55 17.09
CA VAL A 87 34.03 -64.15 17.57
C VAL A 87 35.06 -63.30 16.83
N GLN A 88 36.29 -63.80 16.67
CA GLN A 88 37.37 -63.07 16.00
C GLN A 88 37.11 -62.90 14.50
N ALA A 89 36.53 -63.93 13.85
CA ALA A 89 36.10 -63.85 12.46
C ALA A 89 34.94 -62.87 12.26
N PHE A 90 33.97 -62.84 13.19
CA PHE A 90 32.91 -61.84 13.21
C PHE A 90 33.46 -60.43 13.39
N ASP A 91 34.32 -60.21 14.39
CA ASP A 91 34.93 -58.91 14.66
C ASP A 91 35.64 -58.40 13.38
N THR A 92 36.45 -59.25 12.73
CA THR A 92 37.14 -58.92 11.48
C THR A 92 36.18 -58.56 10.33
N LYS A 93 35.07 -59.30 10.18
CA LYS A 93 34.05 -59.00 9.16
C LYS A 93 33.28 -57.71 9.45
N SER A 94 33.03 -57.43 10.72
CA SER A 94 32.26 -56.26 11.18
C SER A 94 33.03 -54.94 11.06
N GLU A 95 34.37 -54.98 11.00
CA GLU A 95 35.17 -53.75 10.96
C GLU A 95 34.92 -52.88 9.72
N ALA A 96 34.68 -53.49 8.55
CA ALA A 96 34.35 -52.73 7.34
C ALA A 96 33.06 -51.92 7.52
N GLU A 97 32.06 -52.50 8.17
CA GLU A 97 30.78 -51.85 8.42
C GLU A 97 30.86 -50.79 9.52
N LYS A 98 31.60 -51.05 10.61
CA LYS A 98 31.89 -50.04 11.64
C LYS A 98 32.63 -48.84 11.05
N LYS A 99 33.60 -49.07 10.16
CA LYS A 99 34.33 -48.01 9.47
C LYS A 99 33.41 -47.20 8.55
N ALA A 100 32.58 -47.87 7.74
CA ALA A 100 31.59 -47.21 6.89
C ALA A 100 30.60 -46.37 7.71
N HIS A 101 30.14 -46.88 8.86
CA HIS A 101 29.32 -46.12 9.80
C HIS A 101 30.03 -44.87 10.34
N GLN A 102 31.29 -44.98 10.77
CA GLN A 102 32.06 -43.84 11.26
C GLN A 102 32.27 -42.77 10.18
N GLU A 103 32.56 -43.18 8.94
CA GLU A 103 32.71 -42.27 7.80
C GLU A 103 31.38 -41.57 7.45
N ALA A 104 30.28 -42.32 7.42
CA ALA A 104 28.94 -41.78 7.22
C ALA A 104 28.55 -40.80 8.34
N LEU A 105 28.84 -41.15 9.60
CA LEU A 105 28.58 -40.31 10.77
C LEU A 105 29.39 -39.01 10.73
N ALA A 106 30.68 -39.08 10.37
CA ALA A 106 31.54 -37.91 10.22
C ALA A 106 31.01 -36.97 9.11
N THR A 107 30.62 -37.56 7.98
CA THR A 107 30.02 -36.82 6.85
C THR A 107 28.71 -36.16 7.25
N ALA A 108 27.81 -36.90 7.91
CA ALA A 108 26.53 -36.41 8.38
C ALA A 108 26.70 -35.26 9.39
N LYS A 109 27.64 -35.38 10.34
CA LYS A 109 27.95 -34.31 11.31
C LYS A 109 28.46 -33.05 10.62
N ARG A 110 29.32 -33.18 9.61
CA ARG A 110 29.82 -32.03 8.85
C ARG A 110 28.68 -31.30 8.13
N ILE A 111 27.85 -32.03 7.39
CA ILE A 111 26.67 -31.48 6.68
C ILE A 111 25.72 -30.81 7.69
N ALA A 112 25.43 -31.49 8.80
CA ALA A 112 24.54 -30.97 9.83
C ALA A 112 25.07 -29.66 10.44
N ASN A 113 26.38 -29.57 10.71
CA ASN A 113 27.00 -28.36 11.24
C ASN A 113 26.94 -27.20 10.23
N GLU A 114 27.31 -27.44 8.97
CA GLU A 114 27.25 -26.43 7.90
C GLU A 114 25.81 -25.92 7.69
N ALA A 115 24.84 -26.83 7.59
CA ALA A 115 23.43 -26.48 7.43
C ALA A 115 22.87 -25.75 8.66
N SER A 116 23.25 -26.14 9.89
CA SER A 116 22.82 -25.46 11.12
C SER A 116 23.35 -24.03 11.21
N GLN A 117 24.62 -23.82 10.84
CA GLN A 117 25.20 -22.47 10.74
C GLN A 117 24.50 -21.62 9.69
N ALA A 118 24.18 -22.21 8.52
CA ALA A 118 23.42 -21.53 7.49
C ALA A 118 22.01 -21.16 7.97
N VAL A 119 21.29 -22.06 8.65
CA VAL A 119 19.98 -21.79 9.26
C VAL A 119 20.05 -20.62 10.24
N ALA A 120 21.04 -20.61 11.13
CA ALA A 120 21.21 -19.49 12.07
C ALA A 120 21.46 -18.14 11.34
N GLY A 121 22.25 -18.16 10.26
CA GLY A 121 22.46 -16.99 9.40
C GLY A 121 21.19 -16.52 8.70
N LEU A 122 20.42 -17.45 8.12
CA LEU A 122 19.16 -17.17 7.44
C LEU A 122 18.09 -16.65 8.42
N GLN A 123 18.00 -17.19 9.63
CA GLN A 123 17.09 -16.72 10.67
C GLN A 123 17.37 -15.27 11.09
N ARG A 124 18.64 -14.87 11.20
CA ARG A 124 18.99 -13.45 11.45
C ARG A 124 18.52 -12.55 10.30
N LYS A 125 18.72 -12.97 9.06
CA LYS A 125 18.25 -12.22 7.88
C LYS A 125 16.73 -12.14 7.82
N LEU A 126 16.04 -13.21 8.19
CA LEU A 126 14.57 -13.26 8.27
C LEU A 126 14.06 -12.24 9.30
N ALA A 127 14.64 -12.22 10.50
CA ALA A 127 14.29 -11.26 11.53
C ALA A 127 14.55 -9.80 11.07
N GLU A 128 15.66 -9.55 10.39
CA GLU A 128 15.95 -8.23 9.81
C GLU A 128 14.91 -7.81 8.76
N ALA A 129 14.56 -8.72 7.83
CA ALA A 129 13.55 -8.46 6.80
C ALA A 129 12.16 -8.22 7.40
N GLN A 130 11.76 -9.01 8.40
CA GLN A 130 10.52 -8.82 9.16
C GLN A 130 10.50 -7.47 9.88
N GLY A 131 11.62 -7.06 10.50
CA GLY A 131 11.76 -5.75 11.12
C GLY A 131 11.60 -4.60 10.13
N LYS A 132 12.19 -4.71 8.93
CA LYS A 132 12.03 -3.73 7.84
C LYS A 132 10.59 -3.67 7.34
N LEU A 133 9.94 -4.81 7.13
CA LEU A 133 8.54 -4.87 6.70
C LEU A 133 7.61 -4.21 7.73
N HIS A 134 7.83 -4.48 9.02
CA HIS A 134 7.08 -3.84 10.10
C HIS A 134 7.26 -2.31 10.09
N ALA A 135 8.50 -1.84 9.90
CA ALA A 135 8.79 -0.42 9.77
C ALA A 135 8.10 0.21 8.55
N LEU A 136 8.03 -0.47 7.41
CA LEU A 136 7.26 0.01 6.26
C LEU A 136 5.77 0.13 6.59
N HIS A 137 5.16 -0.88 7.21
CA HIS A 137 3.74 -0.83 7.57
C HIS A 137 3.40 0.32 8.51
N SER A 138 4.31 0.69 9.42
CA SER A 138 4.12 1.87 10.28
C SER A 138 3.96 3.20 9.52
N ARG A 139 4.38 3.24 8.25
CA ARG A 139 4.30 4.43 7.38
C ARG A 139 3.08 4.43 6.47
N ASP A 140 2.36 3.30 6.32
CA ASP A 140 1.23 3.13 5.41
C ASP A 140 0.16 4.21 5.60
N THR A 141 -0.28 4.40 6.85
CA THR A 141 -1.34 5.37 7.18
C THR A 141 -0.94 6.80 6.81
N SER A 142 0.34 7.16 7.00
CA SER A 142 0.83 8.51 6.71
C SER A 142 0.85 8.80 5.21
N LEU A 143 1.29 7.84 4.40
CA LEU A 143 1.34 7.96 2.93
C LEU A 143 -0.07 7.96 2.33
N LEU A 144 -0.94 7.06 2.80
CA LEU A 144 -2.33 7.02 2.36
C LEU A 144 -3.05 8.35 2.70
N ARG A 145 -2.84 8.86 3.91
CA ARG A 145 -3.38 10.18 4.31
C ARG A 145 -2.89 11.28 3.38
N ALA A 146 -1.60 11.32 3.03
CA ALA A 146 -1.06 12.32 2.13
C ALA A 146 -1.74 12.28 0.74
N VAL A 147 -1.92 11.09 0.17
CA VAL A 147 -2.61 10.89 -1.11
C VAL A 147 -4.07 11.36 -1.05
N VAL A 148 -4.81 10.91 -0.02
CA VAL A 148 -6.22 11.27 0.15
C VAL A 148 -6.38 12.77 0.36
N MET A 149 -5.50 13.39 1.16
CA MET A 149 -5.52 14.84 1.38
C MET A 149 -5.22 15.63 0.11
N ASN A 150 -4.23 15.20 -0.69
CA ASN A 150 -3.93 15.84 -1.98
C ASN A 150 -5.12 15.77 -2.95
N GLN A 151 -5.80 14.62 -3.00
CA GLN A 151 -7.00 14.44 -3.80
C GLN A 151 -8.16 15.31 -3.30
N ALA A 152 -8.41 15.33 -1.98
CA ALA A 152 -9.43 16.15 -1.35
C ALA A 152 -9.20 17.65 -1.63
N GLU A 153 -7.95 18.09 -1.55
CA GLU A 153 -7.53 19.47 -1.82
C GLU A 153 -7.72 19.85 -3.30
N THR A 154 -7.42 18.93 -4.22
CA THR A 154 -7.72 19.13 -5.65
C THR A 154 -9.23 19.25 -5.89
N THR A 155 -10.03 18.39 -5.27
CA THR A 155 -11.49 18.45 -5.35
C THR A 155 -12.06 19.71 -4.68
N CYS A 156 -11.52 20.18 -3.54
CA CYS A 156 -11.99 21.42 -2.87
C CYS A 156 -11.74 22.63 -3.77
N ARG A 157 -10.62 22.70 -4.51
CA ARG A 157 -10.39 23.78 -5.49
C ARG A 157 -11.44 23.82 -6.59
N GLU A 158 -11.79 22.66 -7.14
CA GLU A 158 -12.84 22.55 -8.16
C GLU A 158 -14.21 22.93 -7.59
N TYR A 159 -14.49 22.45 -6.37
CA TYR A 159 -15.69 22.79 -5.61
C TYR A 159 -15.82 24.29 -5.36
N VAL A 160 -14.78 24.96 -4.85
CA VAL A 160 -14.77 26.42 -4.61
C VAL A 160 -15.07 27.18 -5.89
N LYS A 161 -14.41 26.82 -6.99
CA LYS A 161 -14.65 27.43 -8.29
C LYS A 161 -16.12 27.29 -8.71
N ALA A 162 -16.70 26.10 -8.56
CA ALA A 162 -18.10 25.85 -8.85
C ALA A 162 -19.04 26.61 -7.91
N ALA A 163 -18.73 26.67 -6.61
CA ALA A 163 -19.51 27.36 -5.60
C ALA A 163 -19.58 28.87 -5.87
N LEU A 164 -18.45 29.48 -6.24
CA LEU A 164 -18.40 30.89 -6.64
C LEU A 164 -19.21 31.16 -7.91
N ALA A 165 -19.18 30.25 -8.89
CA ALA A 165 -20.01 30.37 -10.08
C ALA A 165 -21.51 30.27 -9.76
N VAL A 166 -21.90 29.35 -8.89
CA VAL A 166 -23.29 29.21 -8.41
C VAL A 166 -23.72 30.47 -7.66
N LYS A 167 -22.88 30.99 -6.75
CA LYS A 167 -23.12 32.27 -6.05
C LYS A 167 -23.39 33.40 -7.04
N ALA A 168 -22.53 33.58 -8.05
CA ALA A 168 -22.68 34.63 -9.04
C ALA A 168 -23.98 34.50 -9.85
N ALA A 169 -24.29 33.29 -10.33
CA ALA A 169 -25.52 33.02 -11.07
C ALA A 169 -26.77 33.23 -10.21
N TYR A 170 -26.74 32.78 -8.96
CA TYR A 170 -27.81 32.95 -8.00
C TYR A 170 -28.10 34.43 -7.75
N LEU A 171 -27.07 35.22 -7.39
CA LEU A 171 -27.22 36.66 -7.15
C LEU A 171 -27.79 37.39 -8.36
N ARG A 172 -27.33 37.05 -9.58
CA ARG A 172 -27.84 37.63 -10.83
C ARG A 172 -29.32 37.31 -11.07
N LEU A 173 -29.74 36.07 -10.83
CA LEU A 173 -31.14 35.66 -10.96
C LEU A 173 -32.02 36.36 -9.93
N THR A 174 -31.56 36.48 -8.68
CA THR A 174 -32.27 37.20 -7.62
C THR A 174 -32.41 38.69 -7.95
N ALA A 175 -31.36 39.32 -8.50
CA ALA A 175 -31.38 40.70 -8.96
C ALA A 175 -32.40 40.91 -10.10
N LEU A 176 -32.39 40.04 -11.12
CA LEU A 176 -33.37 40.06 -12.22
C LEU A 176 -34.80 39.90 -11.72
N ASP A 177 -35.05 38.95 -10.81
CA ASP A 177 -36.38 38.76 -10.22
C ASP A 177 -36.83 39.99 -9.39
N GLY A 178 -35.93 40.58 -8.61
CA GLY A 178 -36.18 41.82 -7.88
C GLY A 178 -36.55 42.97 -8.82
N LEU A 179 -35.84 43.10 -9.95
CA LEU A 179 -36.14 44.10 -10.97
C LEU A 179 -37.53 43.89 -11.59
N LEU A 180 -37.88 42.65 -11.97
CA LEU A 180 -39.21 42.31 -12.48
C LEU A 180 -40.32 42.72 -11.48
N LYS A 181 -40.14 42.38 -10.20
CA LYS A 181 -41.07 42.77 -9.13
C LYS A 181 -41.21 44.29 -9.00
N SER A 182 -40.09 45.03 -9.04
CA SER A 182 -40.09 46.50 -8.91
C SER A 182 -40.85 47.20 -10.05
N LYS A 183 -40.95 46.55 -11.22
CA LYS A 183 -41.68 47.03 -12.39
C LYS A 183 -43.11 46.47 -12.49
N GLY A 184 -43.60 45.77 -11.47
CA GLY A 184 -44.92 45.17 -11.45
C GLY A 184 -45.09 44.01 -12.46
N LEU A 185 -43.98 43.45 -12.96
CA LEU A 185 -43.98 42.32 -13.87
C LEU A 185 -44.07 41.01 -13.09
N LYS A 186 -44.51 39.95 -13.77
CA LYS A 186 -44.59 38.62 -13.18
C LYS A 186 -43.17 38.17 -12.75
N PRO A 187 -42.96 37.82 -11.47
CA PRO A 187 -41.66 37.35 -10.99
C PRO A 187 -41.29 36.02 -11.66
N ALA A 188 -39.99 35.85 -11.89
CA ALA A 188 -39.39 34.64 -12.46
C ALA A 188 -38.59 33.83 -11.41
N GLY A 189 -38.54 34.34 -10.17
CA GLY A 189 -37.66 33.88 -9.12
C GLY A 189 -38.07 32.61 -8.40
N ILE A 190 -37.50 32.45 -7.20
CA ILE A 190 -37.55 31.24 -6.39
C ILE A 190 -39.00 30.88 -6.06
N ILE A 191 -39.36 29.62 -6.32
CA ILE A 191 -40.67 29.06 -5.99
C ILE A 191 -40.86 29.13 -4.47
N SER A 192 -41.99 29.69 -4.02
CA SER A 192 -42.33 29.77 -2.60
C SER A 192 -42.24 28.40 -1.93
N GLY A 193 -41.47 28.30 -0.84
CA GLY A 193 -41.21 27.05 -0.11
C GLY A 193 -39.93 26.31 -0.49
N GLY A 194 -39.10 26.88 -1.38
CA GLY A 194 -37.77 26.34 -1.68
C GLY A 194 -36.84 26.33 -0.45
N VAL A 195 -36.02 25.28 -0.32
CA VAL A 195 -34.98 25.22 0.70
C VAL A 195 -33.90 26.26 0.38
N PRO A 196 -33.46 27.07 1.36
CA PRO A 196 -32.37 28.03 1.17
C PRO A 196 -31.10 27.34 0.65
N ILE A 197 -30.42 27.98 -0.29
CA ILE A 197 -29.13 27.47 -0.77
C ILE A 197 -28.06 27.74 0.30
N ASN A 198 -27.28 26.70 0.62
CA ASN A 198 -26.12 26.80 1.48
C ASN A 198 -24.96 25.99 0.88
N LEU A 199 -23.83 26.64 0.65
CA LEU A 199 -22.61 26.07 0.11
C LEU A 199 -21.55 26.05 1.23
N PRO A 200 -21.27 24.88 1.84
CA PRO A 200 -20.42 24.80 3.02
C PRO A 200 -18.94 25.07 2.73
N VAL A 201 -18.21 25.45 3.79
CA VAL A 201 -16.74 25.49 3.79
C VAL A 201 -16.21 24.18 4.33
N PHE A 202 -15.23 23.59 3.63
CA PHE A 202 -14.48 22.45 4.14
C PHE A 202 -13.21 22.91 4.85
N GLN A 203 -12.76 22.14 5.84
CA GLN A 203 -11.49 22.37 6.54
C GLN A 203 -10.29 21.94 5.68
N LEU A 204 -10.13 22.58 4.52
CA LEU A 204 -9.08 22.32 3.53
C LEU A 204 -8.45 23.65 3.08
N PRO A 205 -7.12 23.69 2.83
CA PRO A 205 -6.43 24.89 2.40
C PRO A 205 -7.05 25.61 1.19
N ALA A 206 -7.55 24.87 0.19
CA ALA A 206 -8.23 25.46 -0.98
C ALA A 206 -9.41 26.39 -0.62
N CYS A 207 -10.01 26.12 0.54
CA CYS A 207 -11.23 26.72 1.01
C CYS A 207 -10.91 27.85 2.04
N GLU A 208 -9.62 28.10 2.32
CA GLU A 208 -9.11 29.21 3.15
C GLU A 208 -9.43 30.58 2.52
N GLY A 209 -9.97 31.49 3.33
CA GLY A 209 -10.35 32.83 2.89
C GLY A 209 -11.59 32.89 1.97
N GLN A 210 -12.20 31.75 1.64
CA GLN A 210 -13.40 31.69 0.81
C GLN A 210 -14.71 31.77 1.60
N PHE A 211 -14.64 32.08 2.89
CA PHE A 211 -15.78 32.12 3.82
C PHE A 211 -16.21 33.56 4.14
N ASN A 212 -17.44 33.71 4.63
CA ASN A 212 -17.92 35.00 5.14
C ASN A 212 -17.37 35.25 6.57
N PRO A 213 -16.78 36.41 6.89
CA PRO A 213 -16.23 36.69 8.22
C PRO A 213 -17.21 36.46 9.39
N ASN A 214 -18.50 36.67 9.15
CA ASN A 214 -19.54 36.53 10.17
C ASN A 214 -20.10 35.09 10.23
N TRP A 215 -19.83 34.25 9.23
CA TRP A 215 -20.27 32.85 9.12
C TRP A 215 -19.19 32.00 8.44
N PRO A 216 -18.20 31.52 9.22
CA PRO A 216 -17.02 30.86 8.69
C PRO A 216 -17.30 29.44 8.15
N ASP A 217 -18.52 28.93 8.32
CA ASP A 217 -18.95 27.60 7.90
C ASP A 217 -19.54 27.55 6.47
N SER A 218 -19.71 28.70 5.80
CA SER A 218 -20.33 28.80 4.48
C SER A 218 -19.55 29.71 3.52
N ILE A 219 -19.35 29.21 2.29
CA ILE A 219 -18.85 29.99 1.16
C ILE A 219 -19.96 30.94 0.68
N PHE A 220 -21.19 30.43 0.70
CA PHE A 220 -22.37 31.16 0.28
C PHE A 220 -23.64 30.59 0.90
N SER A 221 -24.46 31.46 1.46
CA SER A 221 -25.86 31.17 1.72
C SER A 221 -26.72 32.34 1.30
N ASP A 222 -27.94 32.05 0.85
CA ASP A 222 -28.94 33.06 0.50
C ASP A 222 -29.26 34.03 1.64
N SER A 223 -29.41 33.50 2.85
CA SER A 223 -29.64 34.26 4.07
C SER A 223 -28.47 35.22 4.31
N LEU A 224 -27.24 34.76 4.07
CA LEU A 224 -26.05 35.59 4.18
C LEU A 224 -25.98 36.65 3.09
N ALA A 225 -26.35 36.30 1.86
CA ALA A 225 -26.38 37.23 0.74
C ALA A 225 -27.34 38.40 1.00
N TYR A 226 -28.49 38.11 1.61
CA TYR A 226 -29.46 39.11 2.01
C TYR A 226 -28.90 40.01 3.14
N VAL A 227 -28.41 39.41 4.23
CA VAL A 227 -27.94 40.17 5.40
C VAL A 227 -26.67 40.99 5.09
N SER A 228 -25.79 40.49 4.23
CA SER A 228 -24.57 41.20 3.81
C SER A 228 -24.82 42.31 2.77
N GLY A 229 -26.04 42.44 2.25
CA GLY A 229 -26.36 43.37 1.18
C GLY A 229 -25.85 42.95 -0.21
N ALA A 230 -25.27 41.76 -0.35
CA ALA A 230 -24.77 41.25 -1.63
C ALA A 230 -25.89 41.13 -2.68
N THR A 231 -27.14 40.87 -2.26
CA THR A 231 -28.30 40.90 -3.16
C THR A 231 -28.61 42.29 -3.70
N ASN A 232 -28.45 43.32 -2.86
CA ASN A 232 -28.69 44.71 -3.27
C ASN A 232 -27.59 45.17 -4.22
N GLN A 233 -26.33 44.88 -3.88
CA GLN A 233 -25.19 45.18 -4.76
C GLN A 233 -25.36 44.52 -6.14
N ALA A 234 -25.74 43.24 -6.18
CA ALA A 234 -25.98 42.56 -7.45
C ALA A 234 -27.14 43.17 -8.27
N ALA A 235 -28.14 43.77 -7.62
CA ALA A 235 -29.21 44.49 -8.29
C ALA A 235 -28.71 45.83 -8.87
N ASP A 236 -27.88 46.56 -8.12
CA ASP A 236 -27.27 47.80 -8.60
C ASP A 236 -26.33 47.56 -9.79
N ASP A 237 -25.48 46.53 -9.70
CA ASP A 237 -24.57 46.11 -10.78
C ASP A 237 -25.36 45.74 -12.05
N LEU A 238 -26.46 45.02 -11.90
CA LEU A 238 -27.34 44.64 -13.02
C LEU A 238 -28.00 45.87 -13.66
N LEU A 239 -28.47 46.83 -12.86
CA LEU A 239 -29.05 48.08 -13.37
C LEU A 239 -28.01 48.88 -14.17
N GLU A 240 -26.77 48.92 -13.71
CA GLU A 240 -25.65 49.54 -14.41
C GLU A 240 -25.36 48.82 -15.74
N GLU A 241 -25.28 47.48 -15.74
CA GLU A 241 -25.09 46.67 -16.96
C GLU A 241 -26.20 46.91 -18.00
N LEU A 242 -27.46 46.98 -17.56
CA LEU A 242 -28.61 47.27 -18.43
C LEU A 242 -28.53 48.68 -19.03
N ARG A 243 -28.20 49.69 -18.21
CA ARG A 243 -28.00 51.07 -18.68
C ARG A 243 -26.85 51.15 -19.68
N ALA A 244 -25.73 50.48 -19.42
CA ALA A 244 -24.59 50.41 -20.34
C ALA A 244 -24.97 49.73 -21.67
N SER A 245 -25.93 48.81 -21.64
CA SER A 245 -26.51 48.17 -22.83
C SER A 245 -27.57 49.01 -23.54
N GLY A 246 -27.80 50.26 -23.10
CA GLY A 246 -28.78 51.19 -23.70
C GLY A 246 -30.22 50.99 -23.23
N VAL A 247 -30.46 50.16 -22.22
CA VAL A 247 -31.80 49.95 -21.65
C VAL A 247 -32.15 51.11 -20.70
N THR A 248 -33.10 51.94 -21.09
CA THR A 248 -33.68 52.98 -20.21
C THR A 248 -34.90 52.42 -19.47
N LEU A 249 -34.74 52.19 -18.17
CA LEU A 249 -35.81 51.70 -17.29
C LEU A 249 -36.72 52.87 -16.90
N ILE A 250 -37.77 53.11 -17.69
CA ILE A 250 -38.87 54.07 -17.38
C ILE A 250 -39.70 53.53 -16.21
#